data_AF-A0A819MQE1-F1
#
_entry.id   AF-A0A819MQE1-F1
#
_cell.length_a   1.000
_cell.length_b   1.000
_cell.length_c   1.000
_cell.angle_alpha   90.00
_cell.angle_beta   90.00
_cell.angle_gamma   90.00
#
_symmetry.space_group_name_H-M   'P 1'
#
loop_
_entity.id
_entity.type
_entity.pdbx_description
1 polymer ?
#
loop_
_entity_poly.entity_id
_entity_poly.type
_entity_poly.pdbx_seq_one_letter_code
_entity_poly.pdbx_strand_id
1 'polypeptide(L)'
;MPTEHTGLVRESYLWKLMLKRSVTIGDKFFHVPTGSYNHDIFTLIWGQTMAALSFVFEKSNYDLVIEKSIQGFNKCARIAAYYYMSDVFDNLVISLCKFTTLLNNREWIENLPIQFGLNRKARLAATVVFNIAHVHGDILRDGWK
;
A
#
# COMPACT_ATOMS: atom_id res chain seq x y z
N MET A 1 10.02 3.74 -37.32
CA MET A 1 10.31 2.48 -36.61
C MET A 1 10.53 2.81 -35.14
N PRO A 2 9.68 2.33 -34.21
CA PRO A 2 9.82 2.56 -32.77
C PRO A 2 10.38 1.33 -32.01
N THR A 3 10.75 0.28 -32.72
CA THR A 3 11.27 -0.97 -32.15
C THR A 3 12.70 -0.86 -31.60
N GLU A 4 13.43 0.20 -31.97
CA GLU A 4 14.81 0.45 -31.52
C GLU A 4 14.88 1.20 -30.18
N HIS A 5 13.79 1.81 -29.73
CA HIS A 5 13.77 2.61 -28.51
C HIS A 5 13.21 1.78 -27.34
N THR A 6 13.91 1.76 -26.21
CA THR A 6 13.48 1.13 -24.95
C THR A 6 13.14 2.21 -23.90
N GLY A 7 12.36 1.84 -22.87
CA GLY A 7 12.00 2.74 -21.77
C GLY A 7 10.97 3.84 -22.11
N LEU A 8 11.04 4.96 -21.38
CA LEU A 8 10.07 6.08 -21.37
C LEU A 8 9.70 6.62 -22.76
N VAL A 9 10.64 6.64 -23.71
CA VAL A 9 10.41 7.15 -25.07
C VAL A 9 9.45 6.25 -25.84
N ARG A 10 9.62 4.92 -25.71
CA ARG A 10 8.74 3.93 -26.32
C ARG A 10 7.34 3.99 -25.70
N GLU A 11 7.25 4.06 -24.37
CA GLU A 11 5.97 4.17 -23.67
C GLU A 11 5.21 5.43 -24.06
N SER A 12 5.90 6.57 -24.12
CA SER A 12 5.31 7.85 -24.57
C SER A 12 4.81 7.78 -26.01
N TYR A 13 5.53 7.07 -26.88
CA TYR A 13 5.11 6.84 -28.26
C TYR A 13 3.89 5.91 -28.34
N LEU A 14 3.91 4.79 -27.62
CA LEU A 14 2.79 3.84 -27.55
C LEU A 14 1.53 4.50 -27.00
N TRP A 15 1.67 5.35 -25.98
CA TRP A 15 0.56 6.14 -25.44
C TRP A 15 -0.03 7.10 -26.47
N LYS A 16 0.82 7.85 -27.20
CA LYS A 16 0.36 8.71 -28.31
C LYS A 16 -0.33 7.90 -29.41
N LEU A 17 0.12 6.69 -29.67
CA LEU A 17 -0.50 5.79 -30.66
C LEU A 17 -1.85 5.28 -30.19
N MET A 18 -1.97 4.92 -28.91
CA MET A 18 -3.23 4.55 -28.28
C MET A 18 -4.24 5.71 -28.35
N LEU A 19 -3.82 6.94 -28.00
CA LEU A 19 -4.67 8.14 -28.09
C LEU A 19 -5.09 8.45 -29.53
N LYS A 20 -4.20 8.24 -30.51
CA LYS A 20 -4.57 8.39 -31.93
C LYS A 20 -5.60 7.33 -32.34
N ARG A 21 -5.39 6.07 -31.94
CA ARG A 21 -6.34 4.97 -32.19
C ARG A 21 -7.69 5.21 -31.52
N SER A 22 -7.72 5.80 -30.33
CA SER A 22 -8.99 6.12 -29.65
C SER A 22 -9.84 7.18 -30.35
N VAL A 23 -9.25 7.99 -31.21
CA VAL A 23 -9.97 8.95 -32.05
C VAL A 23 -10.44 8.32 -33.37
N THR A 24 -9.79 7.24 -33.81
CA THR A 24 -10.16 6.55 -35.04
C THR A 24 -11.47 5.79 -34.85
N ILE A 25 -12.44 6.06 -35.71
CA ILE A 25 -13.84 5.57 -35.68
C ILE A 25 -13.98 4.03 -35.79
N GLY A 26 -12.88 3.29 -35.96
CA GLY A 26 -12.87 1.85 -36.27
C GLY A 26 -12.68 0.88 -35.10
N ASP A 27 -12.17 1.33 -33.94
CA ASP A 27 -11.94 0.44 -32.81
C ASP A 27 -13.17 0.41 -31.89
N LYS A 28 -13.74 -0.79 -31.69
CA LYS A 28 -14.89 -0.98 -30.78
C LYS A 28 -14.43 -0.87 -29.33
N PHE A 29 -14.68 0.29 -28.73
CA PHE A 29 -14.54 0.45 -27.28
C PHE A 29 -15.69 -0.25 -26.57
N PHE A 30 -15.36 -1.16 -25.65
CA PHE A 30 -16.34 -1.78 -24.78
C PHE A 30 -16.44 -0.98 -23.50
N HIS A 31 -17.67 -0.63 -23.11
CA HIS A 31 -17.91 -0.11 -21.78
C HIS A 31 -17.71 -1.25 -20.78
N VAL A 32 -16.66 -1.16 -19.98
CA VAL A 32 -16.36 -2.13 -18.94
C VAL A 32 -17.11 -1.73 -17.67
N PRO A 33 -17.77 -2.67 -16.97
CA PRO A 33 -18.41 -2.38 -15.69
C PRO A 33 -17.41 -1.75 -14.71
N THR A 34 -17.87 -0.78 -13.93
CA THR A 34 -17.03 -0.07 -12.96
C THR A 34 -16.36 -1.07 -12.01
N GLY A 35 -15.03 -1.00 -11.93
CA GLY A 35 -14.24 -1.81 -11.02
C GLY A 35 -13.80 -3.18 -11.53
N SER A 36 -14.09 -3.53 -12.78
CA SER A 36 -13.70 -4.85 -13.35
C SER A 36 -12.19 -5.12 -13.31
N TYR A 37 -11.36 -4.08 -13.29
CA TYR A 37 -9.89 -4.20 -13.22
C TYR A 37 -9.30 -3.71 -11.90
N ASN A 38 -10.12 -3.38 -10.90
CA ASN A 38 -9.62 -2.81 -9.64
C ASN A 38 -8.67 -3.77 -8.92
N HIS A 39 -9.01 -5.06 -8.91
CA HIS A 39 -8.14 -6.10 -8.35
C HIS A 39 -6.80 -6.13 -9.08
N ASP A 40 -6.81 -6.27 -10.39
CA ASP A 40 -5.59 -6.40 -11.19
C ASP A 40 -4.71 -5.16 -11.11
N ILE A 41 -5.31 -3.97 -11.16
CA ILE A 41 -4.61 -2.70 -10.98
C ILE A 41 -3.97 -2.65 -9.59
N PHE A 42 -4.70 -3.03 -8.54
CA PHE A 42 -4.16 -3.02 -7.19
C PHE A 42 -3.03 -4.04 -7.02
N THR A 43 -3.16 -5.24 -7.57
CA THR A 43 -2.12 -6.29 -7.61
C THR A 43 -0.81 -5.77 -8.24
N LEU A 44 -0.89 -4.89 -9.24
CA LEU A 44 0.28 -4.29 -9.88
C LEU A 44 0.94 -3.18 -9.05
N ILE A 45 0.18 -2.43 -8.24
CA ILE A 45 0.67 -1.21 -7.60
C ILE A 45 0.81 -1.27 -6.08
N TRP A 46 0.29 -2.30 -5.40
CA TRP A 46 0.25 -2.32 -3.94
C TRP A 46 1.65 -2.25 -3.32
N GLY A 47 2.64 -2.94 -3.89
CA GLY A 47 4.00 -3.00 -3.36
C GLY A 47 4.70 -1.64 -3.36
N GLN A 48 4.69 -0.94 -4.49
CA GLN A 48 5.23 0.42 -4.59
C GLN A 48 4.44 1.43 -3.76
N THR A 49 3.13 1.25 -3.64
CA THR A 49 2.28 2.09 -2.80
C THR A 49 2.64 1.93 -1.32
N MET A 50 2.81 0.69 -0.85
CA MET A 50 3.20 0.40 0.51
C MET A 50 4.62 0.90 0.84
N ALA A 51 5.56 0.76 -0.10
CA ALA A 51 6.91 1.30 0.06
C ALA A 51 6.88 2.82 0.22
N ALA A 52 6.12 3.53 -0.63
CA ALA A 52 5.96 4.97 -0.54
C ALA A 52 5.29 5.41 0.76
N LEU A 53 4.20 4.75 1.17
CA LEU A 53 3.52 5.03 2.44
C LEU A 53 4.43 4.82 3.64
N SER A 54 5.19 3.74 3.64
CA SER A 54 6.17 3.39 4.69
C SER A 54 7.27 4.44 4.78
N PHE A 55 7.85 4.83 3.65
CA PHE A 55 8.88 5.87 3.61
C PHE A 55 8.35 7.22 4.12
N VAL A 56 7.18 7.63 3.65
CA VAL A 56 6.53 8.87 4.09
C VAL A 56 6.23 8.81 5.58
N PHE A 57 5.69 7.70 6.09
CA PHE A 57 5.41 7.54 7.52
C PHE A 57 6.68 7.64 8.36
N GLU A 58 7.75 6.96 7.95
CA GLU A 58 9.01 6.92 8.68
C GLU A 58 9.72 8.28 8.69
N LYS A 59 9.84 8.95 7.54
CA LYS A 59 10.65 10.16 7.40
C LYS A 59 9.92 11.47 7.72
N SER A 60 8.58 11.49 7.71
CA SER A 60 7.83 12.73 7.93
C SER A 60 7.74 13.12 9.40
N ASN A 61 7.98 14.39 9.73
CA ASN A 61 7.73 14.93 11.07
C ASN A 61 6.44 15.76 11.15
N TYR A 62 5.75 15.95 10.03
CA TYR A 62 4.51 16.70 9.94
C TYR A 62 3.30 15.83 10.23
N ASP A 63 2.50 16.24 11.21
CA ASP A 63 1.33 15.48 11.68
C ASP A 63 0.34 15.17 10.57
N LEU A 64 0.04 16.15 9.72
CA LEU A 64 -0.87 15.97 8.59
C LEU A 64 -0.38 14.88 7.63
N VAL A 65 0.93 14.81 7.38
CA VAL A 65 1.51 13.83 6.45
C VAL A 65 1.49 12.43 7.06
N ILE A 66 1.80 12.32 8.36
CA ILE A 66 1.69 11.07 9.12
C ILE A 66 0.24 10.56 9.07
N GLU A 67 -0.73 11.42 9.34
CA GLU A 67 -2.15 11.06 9.30
C GLU A 67 -2.58 10.60 7.90
N LYS A 68 -2.15 11.30 6.84
CA LYS A 68 -2.43 10.89 5.45
C LYS A 68 -1.82 9.53 5.12
N SER A 69 -0.62 9.24 5.62
CA SER A 69 -0.01 7.91 5.44
C SER A 69 -0.83 6.83 6.16
N ILE A 70 -1.28 7.09 7.40
CA ILE A 70 -2.18 6.18 8.12
C ILE A 70 -3.50 5.95 7.38
N GLN A 71 -4.11 7.00 6.83
CA GLN A 71 -5.30 6.86 5.99
C GLN A 71 -5.00 6.01 4.74
N GLY A 72 -3.80 6.13 4.16
CA GLY A 72 -3.33 5.30 3.07
C GLY A 72 -3.26 3.82 3.45
N PHE A 73 -2.61 3.48 4.57
CA PHE A 73 -2.56 2.11 5.08
C PHE A 73 -3.96 1.53 5.31
N ASN A 74 -4.87 2.28 5.93
CA ASN A 74 -6.25 1.82 6.12
C ASN A 74 -6.98 1.55 4.79
N LYS A 75 -6.74 2.36 3.76
CA LYS A 75 -7.31 2.13 2.43
C LYS A 75 -6.73 0.87 1.79
N CYS A 76 -5.42 0.67 1.86
CA CYS A 76 -4.77 -0.55 1.36
C CYS A 76 -5.32 -1.80 2.07
N ALA A 77 -5.46 -1.75 3.39
CA ALA A 77 -6.02 -2.85 4.18
C ALA A 77 -7.47 -3.18 3.75
N ARG A 78 -8.31 -2.16 3.56
CA ARG A 78 -9.70 -2.34 3.08
C ARG A 78 -9.78 -2.92 1.69
N ILE A 79 -8.93 -2.47 0.76
CA ILE A 79 -8.90 -3.00 -0.62
C ILE A 79 -8.43 -4.45 -0.61
N ALA A 80 -7.33 -4.74 0.10
CA ALA A 80 -6.82 -6.10 0.23
C ALA A 80 -7.88 -7.02 0.85
N ALA A 81 -8.57 -6.55 1.89
CA ALA A 81 -9.63 -7.30 2.53
C ALA A 81 -10.82 -7.56 1.58
N TYR A 82 -11.27 -6.54 0.86
CA TYR A 82 -12.39 -6.64 -0.08
C TYR A 82 -12.14 -7.67 -1.20
N TYR A 83 -10.90 -7.77 -1.68
CA TYR A 83 -10.53 -8.73 -2.73
C TYR A 83 -9.90 -10.03 -2.19
N TYR A 84 -9.92 -10.27 -0.87
CA TYR A 84 -9.32 -11.46 -0.24
C TYR A 84 -7.83 -11.67 -0.55
N MET A 85 -7.07 -10.58 -0.67
CA MET A 85 -5.64 -10.58 -0.95
C MET A 85 -4.85 -10.73 0.35
N SER A 86 -4.80 -11.96 0.89
CA SER A 86 -4.16 -12.25 2.17
C SER A 86 -2.68 -11.92 2.19
N ASP A 87 -1.98 -12.14 1.08
CA ASP A 87 -0.57 -11.80 0.91
C ASP A 87 -0.31 -10.29 1.06
N VAL A 88 -1.14 -9.46 0.45
CA VAL A 88 -1.03 -8.00 0.56
C VAL A 88 -1.37 -7.54 1.99
N PHE A 89 -2.41 -8.14 2.58
CA PHE A 89 -2.81 -7.83 3.95
C PHE A 89 -1.73 -8.20 4.97
N ASP A 90 -1.14 -9.39 4.85
CA ASP A 90 -0.04 -9.86 5.71
C ASP A 90 1.19 -8.96 5.59
N ASN A 91 1.59 -8.58 4.36
CA ASN A 91 2.69 -7.64 4.14
C ASN A 91 2.43 -6.27 4.78
N LEU A 92 1.18 -5.80 4.75
CA LEU A 92 0.76 -4.55 5.35
C LEU A 92 0.88 -4.61 6.88
N VAL A 93 0.40 -5.69 7.49
CA VAL A 93 0.52 -5.93 8.94
C VAL A 93 1.99 -6.00 9.33
N ILE A 94 2.82 -6.78 8.61
CA ILE A 94 4.26 -6.88 8.86
C ILE A 94 4.94 -5.51 8.78
N SER A 95 4.60 -4.69 7.78
CA SER A 95 5.16 -3.35 7.61
C SER A 95 4.80 -2.42 8.76
N LEU A 96 3.53 -2.41 9.19
CA LEU A 96 3.10 -1.60 10.31
C LEU A 96 3.67 -2.09 11.65
N CYS A 97 3.77 -3.41 11.84
CA CYS A 97 4.37 -4.02 13.02
C CYS A 97 5.81 -3.56 13.23
N LYS A 98 6.61 -3.41 12.16
CA LYS A 98 7.97 -2.85 12.25
C LYS A 98 7.98 -1.45 12.85
N PHE A 99 7.00 -0.61 12.50
CA PHE A 99 6.90 0.76 13.03
C PHE A 99 6.47 0.83 14.49
N THR A 100 5.86 -0.23 15.04
CA THR A 100 5.52 -0.28 16.47
C THR A 100 6.76 -0.33 17.36
N THR A 101 7.92 -0.74 16.83
CA THR A 101 9.18 -0.96 17.57
C THR A 101 9.10 -2.01 18.69
N LEU A 102 7.97 -2.69 18.86
CA LEU A 102 7.75 -3.69 19.90
C LEU A 102 8.51 -5.00 19.61
N LEU A 103 8.70 -5.33 18.33
CA LEU A 103 9.32 -6.59 17.91
C LEU A 103 10.85 -6.64 18.09
N ASN A 104 11.52 -5.49 18.12
CA ASN A 104 12.98 -5.40 18.09
C ASN A 104 13.64 -5.22 19.47
N ASN A 105 12.87 -5.16 20.56
CA ASN A 105 13.36 -4.67 21.86
C ASN A 105 13.56 -5.78 22.90
N ARG A 106 14.20 -6.90 22.52
CA ARG A 106 14.52 -7.98 23.48
C ARG A 106 15.56 -7.58 24.53
N GLU A 107 16.37 -6.56 24.27
CA GLU A 107 17.47 -6.13 25.15
C GLU A 107 17.07 -5.07 26.20
N TRP A 108 15.85 -4.49 26.12
CA TRP A 108 15.45 -3.31 26.91
C TRP A 108 14.03 -3.38 27.48
N ILE A 109 13.64 -4.54 28.02
CA ILE A 109 12.27 -4.79 28.52
C ILE A 109 11.83 -3.75 29.56
N GLU A 110 12.75 -3.29 30.43
CA GLU A 110 12.42 -2.33 31.51
C GLU A 110 12.05 -0.93 30.99
N ASN A 111 12.69 -0.47 29.91
CA ASN A 111 12.45 0.87 29.35
C ASN A 111 11.45 0.87 28.18
N LEU A 112 11.01 -0.31 27.72
CA LEU A 112 10.11 -0.46 26.59
C LEU A 112 8.81 0.35 26.72
N PRO A 113 8.09 0.33 27.86
CA PRO A 113 6.83 1.08 27.98
C PRO A 113 7.04 2.59 27.86
N ILE A 114 8.17 3.09 28.39
CA ILE A 114 8.52 4.52 28.34
C ILE A 114 8.87 4.92 26.90
N GLN A 115 9.74 4.15 26.24
CA GLN A 115 10.15 4.42 24.85
C GLN A 115 8.97 4.34 23.87
N PHE A 116 8.13 3.32 24.00
CA PHE A 116 6.91 3.21 23.20
C PHE A 116 5.93 4.35 23.50
N GLY A 117 5.75 4.69 24.78
CA GLY A 117 4.87 5.77 25.21
C GLY A 117 5.26 7.14 24.65
N LEU A 118 6.56 7.42 24.57
CA LEU A 118 7.11 8.66 24.00
C LEU A 118 7.09 8.66 22.46
N ASN A 119 7.16 7.49 21.82
CA ASN A 119 7.15 7.39 20.36
C ASN A 119 5.73 7.45 19.79
N ARG A 120 5.30 8.66 19.39
CA ARG A 120 3.98 8.88 18.78
C ARG A 120 3.73 8.03 17.54
N LYS A 121 4.72 7.83 16.66
CA LYS A 121 4.55 7.01 15.45
C LYS A 121 4.36 5.54 15.79
N ALA A 122 5.11 5.03 16.76
CA ALA A 122 4.94 3.67 17.25
C ALA A 122 3.54 3.43 17.82
N ARG A 123 3.02 4.36 18.63
CA ARG A 123 1.65 4.31 19.13
C ARG A 123 0.61 4.32 18.02
N LEU A 124 0.76 5.23 17.04
CA LEU A 124 -0.16 5.30 15.90
C LEU A 124 -0.13 4.02 15.06
N ALA A 125 1.06 3.49 14.75
CA ALA A 125 1.22 2.24 14.02
C ALA A 125 0.55 1.08 14.78
N ALA A 126 0.75 0.99 16.09
CA ALA A 126 0.13 -0.05 16.92
C ALA A 126 -1.40 0.06 16.89
N THR A 127 -1.95 1.26 17.09
CA THR A 127 -3.41 1.49 17.00
C THR A 127 -3.96 1.02 15.66
N VAL A 128 -3.26 1.32 14.57
CA VAL A 128 -3.70 0.94 13.22
C VAL A 128 -3.64 -0.57 13.03
N VAL A 129 -2.55 -1.24 13.43
CA VAL A 129 -2.42 -2.71 13.38
C VAL A 129 -3.55 -3.38 14.14
N PHE A 130 -3.79 -2.98 15.38
CA PHE A 130 -4.85 -3.58 16.19
C PHE A 130 -6.24 -3.34 15.57
N ASN A 131 -6.48 -2.13 15.03
CA ASN A 131 -7.75 -1.82 14.40
C ASN A 131 -7.98 -2.65 13.12
N ILE A 132 -7.01 -2.73 12.22
CA ILE A 132 -7.18 -3.52 10.98
C ILE A 132 -7.26 -5.01 11.26
N ALA A 133 -6.50 -5.52 12.23
CA ALA A 133 -6.56 -6.93 12.63
C ALA A 133 -7.89 -7.26 13.31
N HIS A 134 -8.47 -6.32 14.05
CA HIS A 134 -9.80 -6.49 14.64
C HIS A 134 -10.91 -6.53 13.59
N VAL A 135 -10.84 -5.66 12.57
CA VAL A 135 -11.90 -5.53 11.55
C VAL A 135 -11.78 -6.56 10.42
N HIS A 136 -10.55 -6.93 10.04
CA HIS A 136 -10.26 -7.77 8.86
C HIS A 136 -9.37 -8.98 9.22
N GLY A 137 -9.45 -9.44 10.47
CA GLY A 137 -8.62 -10.51 11.02
C GLY A 137 -8.82 -11.88 10.39
N ASP A 138 -9.97 -12.09 9.74
CA ASP A 138 -10.34 -13.32 9.04
C ASP A 138 -9.48 -13.60 7.80
N ILE A 139 -8.84 -12.56 7.25
CA ILE A 139 -8.04 -12.64 6.03
C ILE A 139 -6.55 -12.87 6.33
N LEU A 140 -6.13 -12.65 7.58
CA LEU A 140 -4.76 -12.90 8.04
C LEU A 140 -4.41 -14.39 7.94
N ARG A 141 -3.28 -14.69 7.29
CA ARG A 141 -2.79 -16.07 7.12
C ARG A 141 -1.43 -16.23 7.78
N ASP A 142 -0.42 -15.54 7.24
CA ASP A 142 0.97 -15.63 7.68
C ASP A 142 1.45 -14.37 8.40
N GLY A 143 0.67 -13.29 8.45
CA GLY A 143 1.06 -12.03 9.11
C GLY A 143 1.26 -12.11 10.63
N TRP A 144 0.84 -13.21 11.27
CA TRP A 144 0.99 -13.47 12.72
C TRP A 144 2.16 -14.39 13.08
N LYS A 145 2.82 -15.02 12.09
CA LYS A 145 4.01 -15.84 12.34
C LYS A 145 5.21 -14.97 12.63
#